data_AF-A0A535ABB4-F1
#
_entry.id   AF-A0A535ABB4-F1
#
_cell.length_a   1.000
_cell.length_b   1.000
_cell.length_c   1.000
_cell.angle_alpha   90.00
_cell.angle_beta   90.00
_cell.angle_gamma   90.00
#
_symmetry.space_group_name_H-M   'P 1'
#
loop_
_entity.id
_entity.type
_entity.pdbx_description
1 polymer ?
#
loop_
_entity_poly.entity_id
_entity_poly.type
_entity_poly.pdbx_seq_one_letter_code
_entity_poly.pdbx_strand_id
1 'polypeptide(L)'
;MAVEDEQERLLPPAAGLITMRISREFGSVEEFAHSLDRSLARGGERGATIVAALDRGDLGVHIPREDGPSWNAVPLIHLRRGDEPSAEEWATANAIIEKLERYR
;
A
#
# COMPACT_ATOMS: atom_id res chain seq x y z
N MET A 1 -14.91 -3.00 -18.40
CA MET A 1 -15.86 -2.70 -17.30
C MET A 1 -15.48 -3.39 -15.99
N ALA A 2 -15.32 -4.72 -15.89
CA ALA A 2 -15.02 -5.33 -14.57
C ALA A 2 -13.65 -4.98 -13.95
N VAL A 3 -12.63 -4.70 -14.76
CA VAL A 3 -11.25 -4.46 -14.27
C VAL A 3 -11.08 -3.07 -13.67
N GLU A 4 -11.82 -2.07 -14.15
CA GLU A 4 -11.76 -0.69 -13.65
C GLU A 4 -12.43 -0.60 -12.26
N ASP A 5 -13.61 -1.25 -12.09
CA ASP A 5 -14.32 -1.32 -10.80
C ASP A 5 -13.52 -2.04 -9.71
N GLU A 6 -12.66 -3.00 -10.08
CA GLU A 6 -11.82 -3.75 -9.14
C GLU A 6 -10.62 -2.91 -8.67
N GLN A 7 -10.14 -1.99 -9.51
CA GLN A 7 -9.03 -1.09 -9.20
C GLN A 7 -9.47 0.11 -8.37
N GLU A 8 -10.68 0.63 -8.58
CA GLU A 8 -11.23 1.72 -7.76
C GLU A 8 -11.29 1.35 -6.26
N ARG A 9 -11.50 0.07 -5.95
CA ARG A 9 -11.51 -0.45 -4.56
C ARG A 9 -10.16 -0.37 -3.87
N LEU A 10 -9.08 -0.38 -4.63
CA LEU A 10 -7.73 -0.33 -4.06
C LEU A 10 -7.24 1.11 -3.82
N LEU A 11 -8.04 2.11 -4.21
CA LEU A 11 -7.63 3.51 -4.10
C LEU A 11 -7.56 3.94 -2.62
N PRO A 12 -6.54 4.76 -2.28
CA PRO A 12 -6.51 5.41 -0.98
C PRO A 12 -7.60 6.48 -0.86
N PRO A 13 -7.86 7.00 0.36
CA PRO A 13 -8.77 8.12 0.56
C PRO A 13 -8.37 9.34 -0.28
N ALA A 14 -9.33 10.21 -0.61
CA ALA A 14 -9.06 11.40 -1.43
C ALA A 14 -8.10 12.43 -0.79
N ALA A 15 -7.90 12.37 0.52
CA ALA A 15 -7.05 13.28 1.27
C ALA A 15 -6.27 12.55 2.37
N GLY A 16 -5.16 13.15 2.79
CA GLY A 16 -4.26 12.62 3.81
C GLY A 16 -2.83 12.50 3.30
N LEU A 17 -1.91 12.35 4.24
CA LEU A 17 -0.50 12.21 3.95
C LEU A 17 -0.20 10.91 3.18
N ILE A 18 -0.94 9.83 3.46
CA ILE A 18 -0.79 8.56 2.76
C ILE A 18 -1.04 8.71 1.25
N THR A 19 -2.10 9.42 0.86
CA THR A 19 -2.44 9.68 -0.55
C THR A 19 -1.37 10.53 -1.23
N MET A 20 -0.87 11.56 -0.54
CA MET A 20 0.24 12.38 -1.06
C MET A 20 1.52 11.54 -1.26
N ARG A 21 1.85 10.65 -0.31
CA ARG A 21 3.00 9.75 -0.43
C ARG A 21 2.79 8.75 -1.56
N ILE A 22 1.61 8.15 -1.69
CA ILE A 22 1.28 7.21 -2.77
C ILE A 22 1.52 7.88 -4.13
N SER A 23 0.95 9.07 -4.37
CA SER A 23 1.16 9.79 -5.63
C SER A 23 2.62 10.13 -5.89
N ARG A 24 3.40 10.43 -4.84
CA ARG A 24 4.83 10.73 -4.98
C ARG A 24 5.65 9.48 -5.36
N GLU A 25 5.40 8.34 -4.73
CA GLU A 25 6.21 7.13 -4.89
C GLU A 25 5.82 6.31 -6.12
N PHE A 26 4.53 6.30 -6.46
CA PHE A 26 3.97 5.51 -7.57
C PHE A 26 3.63 6.36 -8.80
N GLY A 27 3.76 7.68 -8.71
CA GLY A 27 3.43 8.63 -9.79
C GLY A 27 1.97 9.10 -9.78
N SER A 28 1.02 8.22 -9.44
CA SER A 28 -0.38 8.56 -9.18
C SER A 28 -1.07 7.51 -8.30
N VAL A 29 -2.30 7.79 -7.86
CA VAL A 29 -3.11 6.83 -7.10
C VAL A 29 -3.58 5.66 -7.97
N GLU A 30 -3.82 5.92 -9.25
CA GLU A 30 -4.21 4.92 -10.24
C GLU A 30 -3.05 3.96 -10.54
N GLU A 31 -1.84 4.49 -10.77
CA GLU A 31 -0.63 3.68 -10.96
C GLU A 31 -0.31 2.82 -9.73
N PHE A 32 -0.58 3.36 -8.53
CA PHE A 32 -0.53 2.59 -7.30
C PHE A 32 -1.54 1.44 -7.29
N ALA A 33 -2.82 1.70 -7.59
CA ALA A 33 -3.85 0.67 -7.62
C ALA A 33 -3.51 -0.44 -8.62
N HIS A 34 -3.02 -0.08 -9.81
CA HIS A 34 -2.52 -1.04 -10.79
C HIS A 34 -1.32 -1.86 -10.28
N SER A 35 -0.38 -1.21 -9.58
CA SER A 35 0.79 -1.89 -9.02
C SER A 35 0.41 -2.86 -7.89
N LEU A 36 -0.53 -2.47 -7.03
CA LEU A 36 -1.05 -3.28 -5.95
C LEU A 36 -1.83 -4.49 -6.50
N ASP A 37 -2.71 -4.29 -7.48
CA ASP A 37 -3.46 -5.37 -8.13
C ASP A 37 -2.52 -6.42 -8.75
N ARG A 38 -1.49 -5.96 -9.51
CA ARG A 38 -0.46 -6.86 -10.06
C ARG A 38 0.27 -7.64 -8.97
N SER A 39 0.54 -7.00 -7.83
CA SER A 39 1.23 -7.62 -6.71
C SER A 39 0.35 -8.65 -6.00
N LEU A 40 -0.96 -8.37 -5.84
CA LEU A 40 -1.94 -9.32 -5.31
C LEU A 40 -2.10 -10.53 -6.24
N ALA A 41 -2.15 -10.31 -7.55
CA ALA A 41 -2.19 -11.37 -8.54
C ALA A 41 -0.94 -12.26 -8.47
N ARG A 42 0.25 -11.67 -8.30
CA ARG A 42 1.51 -12.42 -8.15
C ARG A 42 1.59 -13.17 -6.80
N GLY A 43 1.11 -12.55 -5.72
CA GLY A 43 1.13 -13.14 -4.38
C GLY A 43 0.17 -14.31 -4.20
N GLY A 44 -0.93 -14.34 -4.94
CA GLY A 44 -1.95 -15.38 -4.86
C GLY A 44 -2.50 -15.51 -3.44
N GLU A 45 -2.50 -16.73 -2.90
CA GLU A 45 -2.95 -17.01 -1.52
C GLU A 45 -2.15 -16.28 -0.44
N ARG A 46 -0.93 -15.81 -0.77
CA ARG A 46 -0.07 -15.08 0.18
C ARG A 46 -0.41 -13.61 0.24
N GLY A 47 -1.15 -13.07 -0.72
CA GLY A 47 -1.48 -11.66 -0.78
C GLY A 47 -0.28 -10.74 -0.99
N ALA A 48 -0.48 -9.46 -0.70
CA ALA A 48 0.54 -8.41 -0.75
C ALA A 48 0.36 -7.43 0.40
N THR A 49 1.46 -6.78 0.81
CA THR A 49 1.51 -5.86 1.95
C THR A 49 2.03 -4.52 1.49
N ILE A 50 1.28 -3.44 1.75
CA ILE A 50 1.80 -2.08 1.65
C ILE A 50 2.76 -1.87 2.82
N VAL A 51 3.96 -1.38 2.55
CA VAL A 51 4.99 -1.13 3.57
C VAL A 51 5.52 0.29 3.46
N ALA A 52 6.02 0.83 4.57
CA ALA A 52 6.83 2.04 4.60
C ALA A 52 8.27 1.72 5.02
N ALA A 53 9.26 2.07 4.21
CA ALA A 53 10.67 1.88 4.55
C ALA A 53 11.09 2.83 5.69
N LEU A 54 11.76 2.35 6.73
CA LEU A 54 12.09 3.19 7.90
C LEU A 54 13.23 4.17 7.63
N ASP A 55 14.20 3.80 6.79
CA ASP A 55 15.33 4.67 6.42
C ASP A 55 14.92 5.80 5.46
N ARG A 56 14.09 5.51 4.45
CA ARG A 56 13.71 6.48 3.39
C ARG A 56 12.25 6.91 3.40
N GLY A 57 11.37 6.10 3.98
CA GLY A 57 9.92 6.38 4.16
C GLY A 57 9.14 6.20 2.89
N ASP A 58 9.85 5.74 1.87
CA ASP A 58 9.30 5.35 0.60
C ASP A 58 8.28 4.24 0.86
N LEU A 59 7.15 4.36 0.18
CA LEU A 59 6.12 3.35 0.19
C LEU A 59 6.47 2.28 -0.84
N GLY A 60 6.16 1.04 -0.50
CA GLY A 60 6.34 -0.10 -1.38
C GLY A 60 5.23 -1.13 -1.21
N VAL A 61 5.17 -2.09 -2.12
CA VAL A 61 4.30 -3.26 -2.03
C VAL A 61 5.18 -4.51 -1.96
N HIS A 62 5.00 -5.31 -0.91
CA HIS A 62 5.79 -6.49 -0.63
C HIS A 62 4.93 -7.75 -0.65
N ILE A 63 5.43 -8.82 -1.27
CA ILE A 63 4.80 -10.13 -1.29
C ILE A 63 5.51 -11.05 -0.28
N PRO A 64 4.79 -11.57 0.72
CA PRO A 64 5.38 -12.46 1.72
C PRO A 64 6.13 -13.65 1.09
N ARG A 65 7.38 -13.86 1.55
CA ARG A 65 8.29 -14.94 1.14
C ARG A 65 8.83 -14.84 -0.31
N GLU A 66 8.41 -13.87 -1.11
CA GLU A 66 9.02 -13.59 -2.41
C GLU A 66 10.07 -12.48 -2.29
N ASP A 67 9.68 -11.36 -1.68
CA ASP A 67 10.53 -10.17 -1.60
C ASP A 67 11.52 -10.22 -0.40
N GLY A 68 11.68 -11.39 0.21
CA GLY A 68 12.55 -11.61 1.36
C GLY A 68 12.06 -10.92 2.65
N PRO A 69 12.82 -11.03 3.75
CA PRO A 69 12.47 -10.37 5.01
C PRO A 69 12.70 -8.86 4.94
N SER A 70 11.67 -8.06 5.27
CA SER A 70 11.73 -6.60 5.31
C SER A 70 12.17 -6.11 6.70
N TRP A 71 13.48 -6.21 6.99
CA TRP A 71 14.02 -5.85 8.32
C TRP A 71 13.95 -4.34 8.63
N ASN A 72 13.76 -3.50 7.61
CA ASN A 72 13.75 -2.05 7.74
C ASN A 72 12.47 -1.42 7.16
N ALA A 73 11.32 -2.06 7.35
CA ALA A 73 10.04 -1.53 6.90
C ALA A 73 8.93 -1.81 7.92
N VAL A 74 7.94 -0.93 7.95
CA VAL A 74 6.71 -1.10 8.74
C VAL A 74 5.60 -1.57 7.82
N PRO A 75 4.96 -2.72 8.09
CA PRO A 75 3.76 -3.13 7.36
C PRO A 75 2.60 -2.20 7.71
N LEU A 76 1.90 -1.69 6.70
CA LEU A 76 0.77 -0.78 6.85
C LEU A 76 -0.56 -1.51 6.69
N ILE A 77 -0.75 -2.17 5.54
CA ILE A 77 -1.98 -2.90 5.20
C ILE A 77 -1.59 -4.17 4.46
N HIS A 78 -2.17 -5.31 4.86
CA HIS A 78 -1.99 -6.58 4.17
C HIS A 78 -3.32 -7.02 3.56
N LEU A 79 -3.31 -7.37 2.27
CA LEU A 79 -4.50 -7.74 1.51
C LEU A 79 -4.27 -9.08 0.82
N ARG A 80 -5.34 -9.87 0.71
CA ARG A 80 -5.42 -11.00 -0.22
C ARG A 80 -6.14 -10.58 -1.48
N ARG A 81 -6.10 -11.46 -2.49
CA ARG A 81 -6.80 -11.22 -3.74
C ARG A 81 -8.31 -11.10 -3.50
N GLY A 82 -8.91 -10.01 -3.98
CA GLY A 82 -10.32 -9.70 -3.80
C GLY A 82 -10.66 -8.97 -2.49
N ASP A 83 -9.67 -8.76 -1.61
CA ASP A 83 -9.85 -7.89 -0.44
C ASP A 83 -9.80 -6.42 -0.85
N GLU A 84 -10.48 -5.59 -0.08
CA GLU A 84 -10.48 -4.13 -0.18
C GLU A 84 -10.02 -3.54 1.15
N PRO A 85 -9.08 -2.56 1.16
CA PRO A 85 -8.71 -1.91 2.41
C PRO A 85 -9.90 -1.17 3.01
N SER A 86 -10.17 -1.41 4.28
CA SER A 86 -11.17 -0.66 5.01
C SER A 86 -10.73 0.79 5.27
N ALA A 87 -11.71 1.66 5.53
CA ALA A 87 -11.43 3.05 5.91
C ALA A 87 -10.59 3.16 7.20
N GLU A 88 -10.74 2.21 8.13
CA GLU A 88 -9.96 2.16 9.37
C GLU A 88 -8.50 1.77 9.12
N GLU A 89 -8.25 0.82 8.23
CA GLU A 89 -6.90 0.45 7.81
C GLU A 89 -6.20 1.62 7.13
N TRP A 90 -6.90 2.34 6.25
CA TRP A 90 -6.36 3.55 5.63
C TRP A 90 -6.05 4.65 6.65
N ALA A 91 -6.95 4.89 7.61
CA ALA A 91 -6.73 5.88 8.67
C ALA A 91 -5.53 5.50 9.55
N THR A 92 -5.41 4.22 9.88
CA THR A 92 -4.29 3.68 10.67
C THR A 92 -2.97 3.82 9.92
N ALA A 93 -2.93 3.43 8.65
CA ALA A 93 -1.76 3.57 7.81
C ALA A 93 -1.33 5.04 7.67
N ASN A 94 -2.28 5.96 7.48
CA ASN A 94 -2.02 7.39 7.46
C ASN A 94 -1.41 7.89 8.78
N ALA A 95 -1.98 7.51 9.93
CA ALA A 95 -1.46 7.90 11.25
C ALA A 95 -0.04 7.36 11.51
N ILE A 96 0.27 6.15 11.04
CA ILE A 96 1.63 5.59 11.11
C ILE A 96 2.60 6.44 10.29
N ILE A 97 2.25 6.77 9.04
CA ILE A 97 3.11 7.61 8.17
C ILE A 97 3.32 8.99 8.81
N GLU A 98 2.27 9.62 9.32
CA GLU A 98 2.38 10.91 10.03
C GLU A 98 3.33 10.82 11.22
N LYS A 99 3.28 9.72 11.97
CA LYS A 99 4.20 9.49 13.09
C LYS A 99 5.63 9.30 12.61
N LEU A 100 5.85 8.53 11.54
CA LEU A 100 7.19 8.30 10.98
C LEU A 100 7.82 9.60 10.46
N GLU A 101 7.05 10.49 9.83
CA GLU A 101 7.55 11.80 9.37
C GLU A 101 7.96 12.73 10.53
N ARG A 102 7.38 12.60 11.72
CA ARG A 102 7.78 13.40 12.90
C ARG A 102 9.17 13.05 13.44
N TYR A 103 9.68 11.87 13.13
CA TYR A 103 10.98 11.40 13.63
C TYR A 103 12.08 11.49 12.56
N ARG A 104 11.83 12.24 11.49
CA ARG A 104 12.80 12.61 10.46
C ARG A 104 13.18 14.08 10.54
#